data_AF-A0A9D9GA39-F1
#
_entry.id   AF-A0A9D9GA39-F1
#
_cell.length_a   1.000
_cell.length_b   1.000
_cell.length_c   1.000
_cell.angle_alpha   90.00
_cell.angle_beta   90.00
_cell.angle_gamma   90.00
#
_symmetry.space_group_name_H-M   'P 1'
#
loop_
_entity.id
_entity.type
_entity.pdbx_description
1 polymer ?
#
loop_
_entity_poly.entity_id
_entity_poly.type
_entity_poly.pdbx_seq_one_letter_code
_entity_poly.pdbx_strand_id
1 'polypeptide(L)'
;IISAGWDPGSDSVVRTLLQAIAPKGLSYTNFGPGMSMGHTVAVKAIDGVKAALSMTIPTGTGIHRRMVYIELEDGYDFDKVATAIKTDAYFVNDETHVIQVPCVDELKDMGHGVNMTRKGVSGKTQNQLFEFNMRINNPALTGQVLVCAARASMRQLPGCYTMIEIPMIDLLNGDREDLIAHLV
;
A
#
# COMPACT_ATOMS: atom_id res chain seq x y z
N ILE A 1 7.13 -16.68 -5.82
CA ILE A 1 7.37 -15.29 -5.36
C ILE A 1 6.17 -14.87 -4.52
N ILE A 2 6.40 -14.41 -3.29
CA ILE A 2 5.36 -14.00 -2.33
C ILE A 2 5.34 -12.48 -2.16
N SER A 3 4.25 -11.95 -1.61
CA SER A 3 4.10 -10.50 -1.31
C SER A 3 4.34 -9.61 -2.55
N ALA A 4 3.73 -9.97 -3.68
CA ALA A 4 3.96 -9.35 -4.98
C ALA A 4 2.80 -8.46 -5.46
N GLY A 5 2.45 -7.46 -4.65
CA GLY A 5 1.57 -6.35 -5.04
C GLY A 5 2.36 -5.08 -5.31
N TRP A 6 1.78 -3.92 -5.02
CA TRP A 6 2.55 -2.68 -5.01
C TRP A 6 3.18 -2.41 -3.64
N ASP A 7 2.44 -2.52 -2.53
CA ASP A 7 3.03 -2.58 -1.18
C ASP A 7 2.24 -3.60 -0.30
N PRO A 8 2.87 -4.70 0.17
CA PRO A 8 4.25 -5.11 -0.13
C PRO A 8 4.42 -5.55 -1.59
N GLY A 9 5.61 -5.33 -2.15
CA GLY A 9 5.95 -5.67 -3.54
C GLY A 9 6.86 -4.65 -4.21
N SER A 10 6.37 -3.96 -5.26
CA SER A 10 7.19 -2.99 -6.01
C SER A 10 7.76 -1.87 -5.13
N ASP A 11 7.00 -1.38 -4.16
CA ASP A 11 7.45 -0.36 -3.21
C ASP A 11 8.56 -0.90 -2.31
N SER A 12 8.53 -2.19 -1.98
CA SER A 12 9.58 -2.84 -1.22
C SER A 12 10.91 -2.84 -1.99
N VAL A 13 10.86 -3.04 -3.31
CA VAL A 13 12.05 -2.93 -4.18
C VAL A 13 12.61 -1.51 -4.13
N VAL A 14 11.75 -0.49 -4.31
CA VAL A 14 12.18 0.92 -4.26
C VAL A 14 12.77 1.25 -2.90
N ARG A 15 12.10 0.87 -1.82
CA ARG A 15 12.57 1.09 -0.44
C ARG A 15 13.95 0.48 -0.20
N THR A 16 14.16 -0.75 -0.67
CA THR A 16 15.46 -1.44 -0.58
C THR A 16 16.53 -0.69 -1.37
N LEU A 17 16.24 -0.25 -2.59
CA LEU A 17 17.18 0.55 -3.40
C LEU A 17 17.56 1.84 -2.67
N LEU A 18 16.57 2.61 -2.20
CA LEU A 18 16.80 3.87 -1.49
C LEU A 18 17.64 3.65 -0.21
N GLN A 19 17.37 2.59 0.54
CA GLN A 19 18.14 2.24 1.72
C GLN A 19 19.59 1.85 1.38
N ALA A 20 19.81 1.14 0.27
CA ALA A 20 21.14 0.76 -0.18
C ALA A 20 22.00 1.97 -0.61
N ILE A 21 21.44 2.90 -1.39
CA ILE A 21 22.20 4.04 -1.93
C ILE A 21 22.44 5.16 -0.91
N ALA A 22 21.65 5.22 0.16
CA ALA A 22 21.85 6.15 1.26
C ALA A 22 21.72 5.42 2.60
N PRO A 23 22.73 4.68 3.09
CA PRO A 23 22.58 3.73 4.21
C PRO A 23 22.25 4.34 5.57
N LYS A 24 22.52 5.65 5.78
CA LYS A 24 22.09 6.37 6.99
C LYS A 24 20.92 7.27 6.66
N GLY A 25 19.96 7.41 7.58
CA GLY A 25 18.80 8.29 7.40
C GLY A 25 17.48 7.59 7.70
N LEU A 26 16.39 8.32 7.45
CA LEU A 26 15.03 7.86 7.69
C LEU A 26 14.28 7.74 6.37
N SER A 27 13.41 6.73 6.30
CA SER A 27 12.48 6.53 5.21
C SER A 27 11.06 6.57 5.75
N TYR A 28 10.17 7.28 5.06
CA TYR A 28 8.75 7.34 5.38
C TYR A 28 7.94 6.86 4.18
N THR A 29 6.81 6.22 4.43
CA THR A 29 5.88 5.77 3.39
C THR A 29 4.48 6.18 3.75
N ASN A 30 4.00 7.13 2.98
CA ASN A 30 2.73 7.77 3.18
C ASN A 30 1.77 7.16 2.15
N PHE A 31 0.72 6.49 2.61
CA PHE A 31 -0.22 5.78 1.74
C PHE A 31 -1.46 6.64 1.53
N GLY A 32 -1.98 6.59 0.32
CA GLY A 32 -3.24 7.25 -0.04
C GLY A 32 -3.09 8.71 -0.49
N PRO A 33 -4.22 9.43 -0.61
CA PRO A 33 -5.58 8.99 -0.30
C PRO A 33 -5.99 7.74 -1.11
N GLY A 34 -6.64 6.78 -0.45
CA GLY A 34 -7.13 5.58 -1.15
C GLY A 34 -7.78 4.56 -0.24
N MET A 35 -8.57 3.68 -0.85
CA MET A 35 -9.26 2.60 -0.15
C MET A 35 -8.27 1.56 0.38
N SER A 36 -8.32 1.29 1.69
CA SER A 36 -7.63 0.14 2.28
C SER A 36 -8.55 -1.07 2.32
N MET A 37 -8.24 -2.08 1.49
CA MET A 37 -9.03 -3.31 1.42
C MET A 37 -9.07 -4.04 2.77
N GLY A 38 -7.92 -4.19 3.44
CA GLY A 38 -7.85 -4.88 4.74
C GLY A 38 -8.66 -4.18 5.83
N HIS A 39 -8.51 -2.86 5.99
CA HIS A 39 -9.28 -2.10 6.97
C HIS A 39 -10.77 -2.10 6.64
N THR A 40 -11.14 -2.05 5.35
CA THR A 40 -12.55 -2.15 4.95
C THR A 40 -13.14 -3.50 5.35
N VAL A 41 -12.39 -4.60 5.20
CA VAL A 41 -12.83 -5.93 5.66
C VAL A 41 -12.98 -5.97 7.17
N ALA A 42 -12.04 -5.39 7.93
CA ALA A 42 -12.13 -5.32 9.38
C ALA A 42 -13.39 -4.58 9.85
N VAL A 43 -13.74 -3.43 9.23
CA VAL A 43 -14.96 -2.69 9.57
C VAL A 43 -16.22 -3.48 9.25
N LYS A 44 -16.25 -4.19 8.11
CA LYS A 44 -17.39 -5.06 7.74
C LYS A 44 -17.61 -6.24 8.69
N ALA A 45 -16.60 -6.60 9.49
CA ALA A 45 -16.71 -7.68 10.46
C ALA A 45 -17.31 -7.22 11.80
N ILE A 46 -17.59 -5.93 11.97
CA ILE A 46 -18.18 -5.37 13.19
C ILE A 46 -19.71 -5.44 13.09
N ASP A 47 -20.34 -5.96 14.13
CA ASP A 47 -21.80 -6.09 14.22
C ASP A 47 -22.50 -4.74 14.00
N GLY A 48 -23.56 -4.75 13.18
CA GLY A 48 -24.33 -3.56 12.83
C GLY A 48 -23.80 -2.77 11.64
N VAL A 49 -22.69 -3.19 11.04
CA VAL A 49 -22.19 -2.60 9.79
C VAL A 49 -22.76 -3.35 8.58
N LYS A 50 -23.65 -2.70 7.83
CA LYS A 50 -24.22 -3.23 6.59
C LYS A 50 -23.24 -3.14 5.41
N ALA A 51 -22.58 -2.00 5.28
CA ALA A 51 -21.55 -1.75 4.27
C ALA A 51 -20.49 -0.81 4.83
N ALA A 52 -19.26 -0.90 4.33
CA ALA A 52 -18.17 -0.04 4.78
C ALA A 52 -17.15 0.26 3.68
N LEU A 53 -16.49 1.39 3.86
CA LEU A 53 -15.32 1.85 3.12
C LEU A 53 -14.35 2.50 4.12
N SER A 54 -13.13 1.98 4.22
CA SER A 54 -12.07 2.60 5.02
C SER A 54 -11.02 3.22 4.11
N MET A 55 -10.94 4.56 4.13
CA MET A 55 -9.95 5.33 3.40
C MET A 55 -8.72 5.59 4.29
N THR A 56 -7.53 5.41 3.71
CA THR A 56 -6.25 5.78 4.33
C THR A 56 -5.81 7.13 3.81
N ILE A 57 -5.62 8.09 4.70
CA ILE A 57 -5.20 9.45 4.37
C ILE A 57 -3.83 9.70 4.98
N PRO A 58 -2.82 10.10 4.19
CA PRO A 58 -1.50 10.37 4.73
C PRO A 58 -1.49 11.70 5.50
N THR A 59 -0.96 11.71 6.72
CA THR A 59 -0.70 12.93 7.49
C THR A 59 0.79 13.28 7.54
N GLY A 60 1.64 12.42 6.95
CA GLY A 60 3.08 12.61 6.81
C GLY A 60 3.87 11.74 7.78
N THR A 61 5.17 11.58 7.51
CA THR A 61 6.10 10.79 8.35
C THR A 61 5.65 9.35 8.63
N GLY A 62 4.89 8.74 7.71
CA GLY A 62 4.37 7.37 7.88
C GLY A 62 3.18 7.27 8.85
N ILE A 63 2.61 8.40 9.27
CA ILE A 63 1.39 8.46 10.06
C ILE A 63 0.21 8.61 9.10
N HIS A 64 -0.89 7.92 9.42
CA HIS A 64 -2.11 7.95 8.64
C HIS A 64 -3.31 8.25 9.51
N ARG A 65 -4.30 8.89 8.89
CA ARG A 65 -5.65 9.04 9.38
C ARG A 65 -6.54 8.05 8.64
N ARG A 66 -7.50 7.46 9.36
CA ARG A 66 -8.53 6.58 8.81
C ARG A 66 -9.85 7.34 8.71
N MET A 67 -10.39 7.46 7.51
CA MET A 67 -11.74 7.96 7.28
C MET A 67 -12.63 6.77 6.94
N VAL A 68 -13.50 6.39 7.86
CA VAL A 68 -14.35 5.20 7.76
C VAL A 68 -15.78 5.63 7.48
N TYR A 69 -16.32 5.19 6.35
CA TYR A 69 -17.70 5.44 5.94
C TYR A 69 -18.50 4.15 6.08
N ILE A 70 -19.65 4.19 6.75
CA ILE A 70 -20.48 3.01 6.99
C ILE A 70 -21.95 3.25 6.63
N GLU A 71 -22.60 2.20 6.13
CA GLU A 71 -24.05 2.02 6.23
C GLU A 71 -24.33 1.16 7.46
N LEU A 72 -25.31 1.57 8.26
CA LEU A 72 -25.71 0.87 9.47
C LEU A 72 -26.84 -0.13 9.16
N GLU A 73 -26.86 -1.27 9.85
CA GLU A 73 -28.02 -2.16 9.87
C GLU A 73 -29.15 -1.56 10.72
N ASP A 74 -30.40 -1.93 10.38
CA ASP A 74 -31.57 -1.48 11.12
C ASP A 74 -31.53 -1.94 12.58
N GLY A 75 -31.84 -1.02 13.50
CA GLY A 75 -31.89 -1.31 14.94
C GLY A 75 -30.56 -1.20 15.68
N TYR A 76 -29.45 -0.94 14.98
CA TYR A 76 -28.17 -0.63 15.61
C TYR A 76 -28.03 0.85 15.95
N ASP A 77 -27.25 1.13 17.00
CA ASP A 77 -26.91 2.48 17.42
C ASP A 77 -25.57 2.90 16.83
N PHE A 78 -25.54 4.04 16.13
CA PHE A 78 -24.35 4.52 15.44
C PHE A 78 -23.17 4.73 16.39
N ASP A 79 -23.39 5.34 17.56
CA ASP A 79 -22.31 5.69 18.48
C ASP A 79 -21.63 4.44 19.06
N LYS A 80 -22.40 3.38 19.33
CA LYS A 80 -21.86 2.07 19.72
C LYS A 80 -21.01 1.44 18.62
N VAL A 81 -21.50 1.42 17.38
CA VAL A 81 -20.77 0.84 16.23
C VAL A 81 -19.50 1.66 15.94
N ALA A 82 -19.60 2.99 15.96
CA ALA A 82 -18.46 3.88 15.77
C ALA A 82 -17.40 3.71 16.87
N THR A 83 -17.82 3.49 18.12
CA THR A 83 -16.92 3.18 19.24
C THR A 83 -16.22 1.84 19.01
N ALA A 84 -16.98 0.80 18.64
CA ALA A 84 -16.43 -0.53 18.34
C ALA A 84 -15.35 -0.47 17.24
N ILE A 85 -15.63 0.26 16.14
CA ILE A 85 -14.66 0.49 15.06
C ILE A 85 -13.40 1.15 15.58
N LYS A 86 -13.50 2.23 16.36
CA LYS A 86 -12.33 2.97 16.87
C LYS A 86 -11.51 2.16 17.87
N THR A 87 -12.13 1.22 18.59
CA THR A 87 -11.45 0.36 19.58
C THR A 87 -10.88 -0.92 18.98
N ASP A 88 -11.21 -1.25 17.73
CA ASP A 88 -10.68 -2.43 17.06
C ASP A 88 -9.17 -2.32 16.85
N ALA A 89 -8.47 -3.45 16.90
CA ALA A 89 -7.02 -3.53 16.80
C ALA A 89 -6.47 -2.91 15.49
N TYR A 90 -7.26 -2.87 14.41
CA TYR A 90 -6.90 -2.21 13.15
C TYR A 90 -6.93 -0.68 13.22
N PHE A 91 -7.63 -0.08 14.18
CA PHE A 91 -7.91 1.37 14.21
C PHE A 91 -7.45 2.07 15.47
N VAL A 92 -7.28 1.36 16.59
CA VAL A 92 -6.99 1.94 17.92
C VAL A 92 -5.71 2.78 17.97
N ASN A 93 -4.76 2.53 17.06
CA ASN A 93 -3.49 3.25 16.99
C ASN A 93 -3.51 4.45 16.02
N ASP A 94 -4.56 4.58 15.20
CA ASP A 94 -4.67 5.59 14.16
C ASP A 94 -5.77 6.61 14.51
N GLU A 95 -5.56 7.87 14.09
CA GLU A 95 -6.65 8.86 14.14
C GLU A 95 -7.80 8.39 13.24
N THR A 96 -8.92 7.99 13.84
CA THR A 96 -10.03 7.34 13.14
C THR A 96 -11.32 8.15 13.26
N HIS A 97 -11.88 8.53 12.12
CA HIS A 97 -13.19 9.20 12.01
C HIS A 97 -14.18 8.23 11.37
N VAL A 98 -15.34 8.06 12.00
CA VAL A 98 -16.43 7.19 11.50
C VAL A 98 -17.58 8.09 11.09
N ILE A 99 -18.09 7.89 9.88
CA ILE A 99 -19.13 8.72 9.26
C ILE A 99 -20.20 7.78 8.71
N GLN A 100 -21.44 7.95 9.17
CA GLN A 100 -22.57 7.25 8.57
C GLN A 100 -22.96 7.90 7.24
N VAL A 101 -23.20 7.08 6.22
CA VAL A 101 -23.58 7.54 4.87
C VAL A 101 -24.81 6.76 4.36
N PRO A 102 -25.61 7.37 3.47
CA PRO A 102 -26.78 6.69 2.92
C PRO A 102 -26.41 5.54 1.97
N CYS A 103 -25.30 5.66 1.24
CA CYS A 103 -24.80 4.64 0.32
C CYS A 103 -23.27 4.69 0.29
N VAL A 104 -22.61 3.61 0.72
CA VAL A 104 -21.14 3.49 0.65
C VAL A 104 -20.66 3.34 -0.79
N ASP A 105 -21.48 2.76 -1.67
CA ASP A 105 -21.10 2.48 -3.06
C ASP A 105 -20.81 3.76 -3.86
N GLU A 106 -21.53 4.85 -3.57
CA GLU A 106 -21.32 6.17 -4.20
C GLU A 106 -19.96 6.80 -3.88
N LEU A 107 -19.29 6.32 -2.82
CA LEU A 107 -17.98 6.83 -2.37
C LEU A 107 -16.81 5.95 -2.81
N LYS A 108 -17.08 4.80 -3.44
CA LYS A 108 -16.02 3.85 -3.80
C LYS A 108 -15.16 4.40 -4.94
N ASP A 109 -13.92 4.72 -4.59
CA ASP A 109 -12.84 4.92 -5.54
C ASP A 109 -11.71 3.91 -5.24
N MET A 110 -11.30 3.18 -6.27
CA MET A 110 -10.17 2.25 -6.21
C MET A 110 -8.83 2.94 -6.49
N GLY A 111 -8.86 4.27 -6.66
CA GLY A 111 -7.71 5.15 -6.61
C GLY A 111 -6.93 4.95 -5.32
N HIS A 112 -5.63 4.80 -5.45
CA HIS A 112 -4.68 4.75 -4.35
C HIS A 112 -3.33 5.27 -4.82
N GLY A 113 -2.33 5.16 -3.96
CA GLY A 113 -1.05 5.80 -4.19
C GLY A 113 -0.16 5.74 -2.97
N VAL A 114 1.08 6.13 -3.23
CA VAL A 114 2.12 6.21 -2.22
C VAL A 114 2.95 7.47 -2.47
N ASN A 115 3.42 8.04 -1.37
CA ASN A 115 4.54 8.97 -1.34
C ASN A 115 5.59 8.37 -0.40
N MET A 116 6.66 7.83 -0.97
CA MET A 116 7.80 7.32 -0.23
C MET A 116 8.92 8.34 -0.27
N THR A 117 9.45 8.70 0.90
CA THR A 117 10.57 9.64 1.02
C THR A 117 11.73 8.98 1.73
N ARG A 118 12.96 9.37 1.36
CA ARG A 118 14.16 9.07 2.13
C ARG A 118 15.04 10.30 2.24
N LYS A 119 15.39 10.69 3.47
CA LYS A 119 16.44 11.68 3.73
C LYS A 119 17.62 11.00 4.41
N GLY A 120 18.79 11.06 3.80
CA GLY A 120 19.92 10.28 4.25
C GLY A 120 21.31 10.75 3.83
N VAL A 121 22.25 9.81 3.89
CA VAL A 121 23.68 10.00 3.66
C VAL A 121 24.20 8.91 2.74
N SER A 122 24.88 9.30 1.66
CA SER A 122 25.65 8.39 0.81
C SER A 122 27.11 8.47 1.19
N GLY A 123 27.68 7.37 1.67
CA GLY A 123 29.03 7.35 2.25
C GLY A 123 29.15 8.29 3.46
N LYS A 124 29.80 9.44 3.26
CA LYS A 124 29.96 10.49 4.28
C LYS A 124 29.18 11.78 3.96
N THR A 125 28.57 11.87 2.78
CA THR A 125 27.94 13.10 2.27
C THR A 125 26.47 13.17 2.67
N GLN A 126 26.14 14.16 3.51
CA GLN A 126 24.81 14.37 4.07
C GLN A 126 23.81 14.90 3.01
N ASN A 127 22.53 14.98 3.42
CA ASN A 127 21.44 15.64 2.69
C ASN A 127 21.10 15.04 1.32
N GLN A 128 21.13 13.71 1.22
CA GLN A 128 20.55 12.99 0.09
C GLN A 128 19.04 12.93 0.28
N LEU A 129 18.27 13.41 -0.69
CA LEU A 129 16.81 13.48 -0.64
C LEU A 129 16.24 12.70 -1.81
N PHE A 130 15.43 11.69 -1.51
CA PHE A 130 14.76 10.85 -2.49
C PHE A 130 13.26 10.86 -2.27
N GLU A 131 12.53 10.78 -3.38
CA GLU A 131 11.08 10.71 -3.38
C GLU A 131 10.61 9.77 -4.49
N PHE A 132 9.64 8.92 -4.16
CA PHE A 132 8.96 8.03 -5.09
C PHE A 132 7.45 8.19 -4.90
N ASN A 133 6.74 8.44 -6.00
CA ASN A 133 5.31 8.75 -5.98
C ASN A 133 4.55 7.84 -6.94
N MET A 134 3.42 7.32 -6.50
CA MET A 134 2.44 6.67 -7.37
C MET A 134 1.04 7.23 -7.14
N ARG A 135 0.29 7.37 -8.23
CA ARG A 135 -1.17 7.58 -8.23
C ARG A 135 -1.74 6.60 -9.23
N ILE A 136 -2.46 5.61 -8.73
CA ILE A 136 -2.75 4.38 -9.46
C ILE A 136 -4.15 3.87 -9.11
N ASN A 137 -4.66 2.92 -9.90
CA ASN A 137 -5.76 2.07 -9.49
C ASN A 137 -5.20 0.85 -8.74
N ASN A 138 -5.59 0.68 -7.47
CA ASN A 138 -5.03 -0.30 -6.53
C ASN A 138 -5.08 -1.76 -7.05
N PRO A 139 -6.27 -2.34 -7.31
CA PRO A 139 -6.35 -3.72 -7.77
C PRO A 139 -5.73 -3.90 -9.16
N ALA A 140 -5.82 -2.91 -10.05
CA ALA A 140 -5.23 -3.01 -11.38
C ALA A 140 -3.70 -3.11 -11.34
N LEU A 141 -3.03 -2.24 -10.56
CA LEU A 141 -1.58 -2.31 -10.41
C LEU A 141 -1.17 -3.61 -9.70
N THR A 142 -1.89 -4.02 -8.66
CA THR A 142 -1.63 -5.30 -7.97
C THR A 142 -1.69 -6.47 -8.96
N GLY A 143 -2.73 -6.53 -9.80
CA GLY A 143 -2.86 -7.56 -10.83
C GLY A 143 -1.70 -7.56 -11.82
N GLN A 144 -1.25 -6.38 -12.26
CA GLN A 144 -0.11 -6.26 -13.17
C GLN A 144 1.19 -6.75 -12.52
N VAL A 145 1.45 -6.42 -11.25
CA VAL A 145 2.65 -6.91 -10.54
C VAL A 145 2.60 -8.42 -10.34
N LEU A 146 1.43 -8.99 -10.06
CA LEU A 146 1.26 -10.45 -9.98
C LEU A 146 1.62 -11.14 -11.30
N VAL A 147 1.24 -10.58 -12.45
CA VAL A 147 1.63 -11.12 -13.77
C VAL A 147 3.15 -11.02 -13.97
N CYS A 148 3.77 -9.91 -13.57
CA CYS A 148 5.23 -9.76 -13.62
C CYS A 148 5.94 -10.77 -12.72
N ALA A 149 5.46 -10.98 -11.51
CA ALA A 149 5.99 -11.98 -10.59
C ALA A 149 5.80 -13.41 -11.11
N ALA A 150 4.65 -13.72 -11.73
CA ALA A 150 4.45 -15.01 -12.37
C ALA A 150 5.50 -15.26 -13.45
N ARG A 151 5.77 -14.28 -14.31
CA ARG A 151 6.86 -14.36 -15.32
C ARG A 151 8.21 -14.62 -14.67
N ALA A 152 8.60 -13.80 -13.69
CA ALA A 152 9.90 -13.94 -13.02
C ALA A 152 10.04 -15.30 -12.31
N SER A 153 8.95 -15.85 -11.78
CA SER A 153 8.97 -17.14 -11.08
C SER A 153 9.41 -18.30 -11.99
N MET A 154 9.13 -18.22 -13.28
CA MET A 154 9.57 -19.22 -14.27
C MET A 154 11.07 -19.15 -14.59
N ARG A 155 11.75 -18.10 -14.10
CA ARG A 155 13.19 -17.85 -14.31
C ARG A 155 14.02 -18.15 -13.06
N GLN A 156 13.39 -18.42 -11.91
CA GLN A 156 14.08 -18.68 -10.65
C GLN A 156 14.30 -20.18 -10.40
N LEU A 157 15.29 -20.49 -9.56
CA LEU A 157 15.47 -21.82 -8.99
C LEU A 157 14.34 -22.14 -7.98
N PRO A 158 14.17 -23.42 -7.57
CA PRO A 158 13.21 -23.78 -6.54
C PRO A 158 13.46 -23.02 -5.23
N GLY A 159 12.43 -22.32 -4.75
CA GLY A 159 12.51 -21.51 -3.53
C GLY A 159 11.30 -20.62 -3.33
N CYS A 160 11.29 -19.92 -2.20
CA CYS A 160 10.31 -18.89 -1.88
C CYS A 160 11.04 -17.55 -1.79
N TYR A 161 10.62 -16.59 -2.62
CA TYR A 161 11.28 -15.29 -2.78
C TYR A 161 10.27 -14.17 -2.59
N THR A 162 10.66 -13.11 -1.91
CA THR A 162 10.02 -11.80 -1.98
C THR A 162 10.52 -11.03 -3.20
N MET A 163 9.86 -9.92 -3.57
CA MET A 163 10.28 -9.14 -4.75
C MET A 163 11.67 -8.51 -4.64
N ILE A 164 12.21 -8.29 -3.42
CA ILE A 164 13.55 -7.72 -3.24
C ILE A 164 14.67 -8.71 -3.59
N GLU A 165 14.35 -10.00 -3.68
CA GLU A 165 15.29 -11.08 -4.03
C GLU A 165 15.31 -11.35 -5.55
N ILE A 166 14.44 -10.68 -6.31
CA ILE A 166 14.24 -10.93 -7.74
C ILE A 166 14.94 -9.84 -8.56
N PRO A 167 15.81 -10.20 -9.52
CA PRO A 167 16.33 -9.24 -10.48
C PRO A 167 15.19 -8.54 -11.23
N MET A 168 15.17 -7.21 -11.25
CA MET A 168 14.05 -6.45 -11.85
C MET A 168 13.84 -6.74 -13.34
N ILE A 169 14.90 -7.09 -14.05
CA ILE A 169 14.82 -7.51 -15.46
C ILE A 169 14.00 -8.79 -15.65
N ASP A 170 13.94 -9.67 -14.65
CA ASP A 170 13.16 -10.92 -14.73
C ASP A 170 11.65 -10.67 -14.72
N LEU A 171 11.21 -9.49 -14.26
CA LEU A 171 9.81 -9.08 -14.28
C LEU A 171 9.34 -8.70 -15.69
N LEU A 172 10.26 -8.33 -16.59
CA LEU A 172 9.95 -7.79 -17.92
C LEU A 172 9.80 -8.89 -18.98
N ASN A 173 8.96 -8.61 -19.97
CA ASN A 173 8.83 -9.45 -21.16
C ASN A 173 9.92 -9.11 -22.19
N GLY A 174 10.40 -10.11 -22.93
CA GLY A 174 11.44 -9.95 -23.95
C GLY A 174 12.79 -10.53 -23.54
N ASP A 175 13.74 -10.44 -24.48
CA ASP A 175 15.09 -10.94 -24.34
C ASP A 175 15.95 -9.96 -23.52
N ARG A 176 16.94 -10.51 -22.82
CA ARG A 176 17.74 -9.76 -21.84
C ARG A 176 18.56 -8.66 -22.51
N GLU A 177 19.17 -8.97 -23.65
CA GLU A 177 20.02 -8.07 -24.40
C GLU A 177 19.24 -6.84 -24.89
N ASP A 178 18.03 -7.05 -25.42
CA ASP A 178 17.15 -5.97 -25.89
C ASP A 178 16.69 -5.08 -24.73
N LEU A 179 16.32 -5.70 -23.60
CA LEU A 179 15.92 -4.97 -22.40
C LEU A 179 17.07 -4.13 -21.83
N ILE A 180 18.30 -4.66 -21.84
CA ILE A 180 19.49 -3.90 -21.41
C ILE A 180 19.73 -2.74 -22.37
N ALA A 181 19.73 -2.98 -23.68
CA ALA A 181 19.96 -1.94 -24.68
C ALA A 181 18.91 -0.81 -24.64
N HIS A 182 17.69 -1.12 -24.20
CA HIS A 182 16.61 -0.15 -24.10
C HIS A 182 16.62 0.67 -22.79
N LEU A 183 17.02 0.07 -21.67
CA LEU A 183 16.82 0.65 -20.32
C LEU A 183 18.11 1.18 -19.65
N VAL A 184 19.29 0.91 -20.21
CA VAL A 184 20.61 1.33 -19.72
C VAL A 184 21.31 2.18 -20.77
#